data_AF-A0A3A8WR07-F1
#
_entry.id   AF-A0A3A8WR07-F1
#
_cell.length_a   1.000
_cell.length_b   1.000
_cell.length_c   1.000
_cell.angle_alpha   90.00
_cell.angle_beta   90.00
_cell.angle_gamma   90.00
#
_symmetry.space_group_name_H-M   'P 1'
#
loop_
_entity.id
_entity.type
_entity.pdbx_description
1 polymer ?
#
loop_
_entity_poly.entity_id
_entity_poly.type
_entity_poly.pdbx_seq_one_letter_code
_entity_poly.pdbx_strand_id
1 'polypeptide(L)'
;MAKQEKRRSVDFSKKEMTELSACKSDAAFDYRMKKLAEHYGIDLSELKQDSDVRQGESFYPAECDELIALLARCYPFNPVSKQGNASDNTSGRDICDYYTVLVQEIEDLPEELRDMVHSLPSYFTAKKLTIWTERISGILMNFVLSFVEHTQEDMGALLQRLSIDMDKADYMDFFNQYMLKRVAINNRVAMEQGGVEIRELLKAMGLGIKEHEDLFTIQNASLDYEIAKLINSLLFEVSKHKNDMGFEEDDRTREEYYKDVLGLYVDKHRLELDEMTINRYVKGATDWDTVEDRIRNGDRVHEMAITTDKEIEAVKQNIEFMESQIVKMREELSQLQGLSEEEKAIRDKSCFDMIDDVNAAYIRKCEANREMQTSIYDGSDKFVGRILWEFLNIKT
;
A
#
# COMPACT_ATOMS: atom_id res chain seq x y z
N MET A 1 -22.34 -43.74 0.02
CA MET A 1 -21.00 -43.48 -0.54
C MET A 1 -20.21 -42.76 0.53
N ALA A 2 -18.94 -43.12 0.75
CA ALA A 2 -18.09 -42.42 1.73
C ALA A 2 -17.98 -40.95 1.30
N LYS A 3 -18.13 -40.01 2.25
CA LYS A 3 -17.93 -38.59 1.99
C LYS A 3 -16.50 -38.39 1.50
N GLN A 4 -16.32 -37.90 0.29
CA GLN A 4 -15.01 -37.53 -0.21
C GLN A 4 -14.67 -36.15 0.36
N GLU A 5 -13.65 -36.10 1.22
CA GLU A 5 -13.24 -34.89 1.93
C GLU A 5 -12.58 -33.83 1.04
N LYS A 6 -12.23 -34.19 -0.21
CA LYS A 6 -11.52 -33.37 -1.20
C LYS A 6 -12.08 -33.60 -2.60
N ARG A 7 -11.97 -32.61 -3.50
CA ARG A 7 -12.30 -32.75 -4.92
C ARG A 7 -11.12 -33.29 -5.73
N ARG A 8 -9.95 -32.68 -5.58
CA ARG A 8 -8.68 -33.14 -6.14
C ARG A 8 -7.74 -33.63 -5.03
N SER A 9 -6.76 -34.45 -5.38
CA SER A 9 -5.68 -34.88 -4.48
C SER A 9 -4.93 -33.69 -3.85
N VAL A 10 -4.71 -32.65 -4.66
CA VAL A 10 -4.02 -31.41 -4.28
C VAL A 10 -4.86 -30.48 -3.40
N ASP A 11 -6.19 -30.63 -3.37
CA ASP A 11 -7.07 -29.80 -2.54
C ASP A 11 -6.88 -30.06 -1.04
N PHE A 12 -7.43 -29.16 -0.24
CA PHE A 12 -7.43 -29.29 1.22
C PHE A 12 -8.73 -29.90 1.72
N SER A 13 -8.60 -30.73 2.75
CA SER A 13 -9.72 -31.14 3.59
C SER A 13 -9.99 -30.06 4.62
N LYS A 14 -11.21 -30.05 5.19
CA LYS A 14 -11.54 -29.15 6.29
C LYS A 14 -10.56 -29.29 7.47
N LYS A 15 -10.11 -30.52 7.75
CA LYS A 15 -9.17 -30.78 8.83
C LYS A 15 -7.81 -30.14 8.56
N GLU A 16 -7.26 -30.28 7.35
CA GLU A 16 -6.04 -29.59 6.95
C GLU A 16 -6.20 -28.08 7.07
N MET A 17 -7.33 -27.52 6.61
CA MET A 17 -7.61 -26.08 6.73
C MET A 17 -7.68 -25.58 8.17
N THR A 18 -8.31 -26.35 9.07
CA THR A 18 -8.34 -26.06 10.50
C THR A 18 -6.92 -26.01 11.08
N GLU A 19 -6.06 -26.94 10.69
CA GLU A 19 -4.65 -27.02 11.13
C GLU A 19 -3.82 -25.85 10.56
N LEU A 20 -3.86 -25.62 9.24
CA LEU A 20 -3.16 -24.53 8.55
C LEU A 20 -3.56 -23.13 9.08
N SER A 21 -4.82 -22.96 9.44
CA SER A 21 -5.37 -21.71 9.99
C SER A 21 -5.06 -21.50 11.49
N ALA A 22 -4.30 -22.41 12.11
CA ALA A 22 -4.03 -22.44 13.55
C ALA A 22 -5.32 -22.38 14.41
N CYS A 23 -6.37 -23.08 13.97
CA CYS A 23 -7.64 -23.17 14.69
C CYS A 23 -7.67 -24.40 15.61
N LYS A 24 -8.21 -24.22 16.82
CA LYS A 24 -8.30 -25.31 17.81
C LYS A 24 -9.35 -26.39 17.48
N SER A 25 -10.26 -26.10 16.56
CA SER A 25 -11.35 -26.99 16.15
C SER A 25 -12.00 -26.49 14.86
N ASP A 26 -12.70 -27.38 14.16
CA ASP A 26 -13.49 -27.05 12.96
C ASP A 26 -14.54 -25.96 13.22
N ALA A 27 -15.15 -25.94 14.41
CA ALA A 27 -16.11 -24.89 14.78
C ALA A 27 -15.43 -23.52 14.93
N ALA A 28 -14.19 -23.49 15.43
CA ALA A 28 -13.41 -22.26 15.52
C ALA A 28 -12.98 -21.77 14.13
N PHE A 29 -12.66 -22.70 13.23
CA PHE A 29 -12.36 -22.41 11.83
C PHE A 29 -13.59 -21.84 11.11
N ASP A 30 -14.77 -22.48 11.21
CA ASP A 30 -16.02 -21.99 10.61
C ASP A 30 -16.38 -20.59 11.10
N TYR A 31 -16.23 -20.33 12.41
CA TYR A 31 -16.44 -19.01 12.99
C TYR A 31 -15.48 -17.98 12.39
N ARG A 32 -14.20 -18.35 12.21
CA ARG A 32 -13.18 -17.45 11.66
C ARG A 32 -13.42 -17.18 10.19
N MET A 33 -13.75 -18.18 9.39
CA MET A 33 -14.13 -18.02 7.99
C MET A 33 -15.30 -17.05 7.83
N LYS A 34 -16.32 -17.16 8.70
CA LYS A 34 -17.43 -16.21 8.70
C LYS A 34 -16.96 -14.78 8.99
N LYS A 35 -16.02 -14.59 9.92
CA LYS A 35 -15.45 -13.28 10.25
C LYS A 35 -14.63 -12.70 9.10
N LEU A 36 -13.83 -13.52 8.44
CA LEU A 36 -13.09 -13.11 7.24
C LEU A 36 -14.04 -12.72 6.11
N ALA A 37 -15.09 -13.51 5.86
CA ALA A 37 -16.09 -13.21 4.85
C ALA A 37 -16.83 -11.89 5.15
N GLU A 38 -17.24 -11.68 6.40
CA GLU A 38 -17.89 -10.43 6.85
C GLU A 38 -16.96 -9.21 6.68
N HIS A 39 -15.66 -9.35 6.99
CA HIS A 39 -14.73 -8.24 7.03
C HIS A 39 -14.12 -7.91 5.66
N TYR A 40 -13.70 -8.94 4.91
CA TYR A 40 -12.98 -8.80 3.65
C TYR A 40 -13.83 -9.05 2.41
N GLY A 41 -15.07 -9.54 2.57
CA GLY A 41 -15.95 -9.84 1.44
C GLY A 41 -15.55 -11.10 0.67
N ILE A 42 -15.01 -12.11 1.34
CA ILE A 42 -14.73 -13.41 0.74
C ILE A 42 -16.04 -14.17 0.49
N ASP A 43 -16.30 -14.59 -0.75
CA ASP A 43 -17.54 -15.30 -1.09
C ASP A 43 -17.45 -16.79 -0.72
N LEU A 44 -17.88 -17.12 0.50
CA LEU A 44 -17.92 -18.50 0.99
C LEU A 44 -18.88 -19.41 0.20
N SER A 45 -19.78 -18.85 -0.62
CA SER A 45 -20.68 -19.67 -1.44
C SER A 45 -19.93 -20.36 -2.57
N GLU A 46 -18.81 -19.79 -3.03
CA GLU A 46 -18.01 -20.37 -4.10
C GLU A 46 -17.22 -21.60 -3.65
N LEU A 47 -16.93 -21.70 -2.35
CA LEU A 47 -16.35 -22.88 -1.72
C LEU A 47 -17.35 -24.03 -1.54
N LYS A 48 -18.63 -23.86 -1.89
CA LYS A 48 -19.60 -24.96 -1.82
C LYS A 48 -19.47 -25.85 -3.06
N GLN A 49 -19.46 -27.16 -2.81
CA GLN A 49 -19.42 -28.18 -3.85
C GLN A 49 -20.67 -28.13 -4.76
N ASP A 50 -21.83 -27.81 -4.20
CA ASP A 50 -23.09 -27.77 -4.95
C ASP A 50 -23.78 -26.44 -4.64
N SER A 51 -23.76 -25.51 -5.61
CA SER A 51 -24.27 -24.15 -5.43
C SER A 51 -25.78 -24.13 -5.11
N ASP A 52 -26.49 -25.18 -5.50
CA ASP A 52 -27.94 -25.31 -5.33
C ASP A 52 -28.34 -25.95 -3.97
N VAL A 53 -27.38 -26.48 -3.22
CA VAL A 53 -27.64 -27.13 -1.92
C VAL A 53 -27.18 -26.22 -0.78
N ARG A 54 -28.15 -25.66 -0.03
CA ARG A 54 -27.87 -24.78 1.11
C ARG A 54 -26.95 -25.41 2.17
N GLN A 55 -26.93 -26.74 2.27
CA GLN A 55 -26.09 -27.54 3.18
C GLN A 55 -25.04 -28.40 2.43
N GLY A 56 -24.64 -28.01 1.21
CA GLY A 56 -23.60 -28.71 0.46
C GLY A 56 -22.26 -28.70 1.20
N GLU A 57 -21.45 -29.75 0.99
CA GLU A 57 -20.11 -29.83 1.57
C GLU A 57 -19.22 -28.72 0.97
N SER A 58 -18.31 -28.17 1.77
CA SER A 58 -17.30 -27.24 1.26
C SER A 58 -16.13 -28.01 0.65
N PHE A 59 -15.54 -27.48 -0.42
CA PHE A 59 -14.23 -27.90 -0.90
C PHE A 59 -13.27 -26.73 -0.76
N TYR A 60 -11.98 -27.06 -0.57
CA TYR A 60 -10.94 -26.08 -0.35
C TYR A 60 -9.88 -26.20 -1.46
N PRO A 61 -9.97 -25.41 -2.55
CA PRO A 61 -9.04 -25.44 -3.66
C PRO A 61 -7.59 -25.06 -3.31
N ALA A 62 -6.65 -25.82 -3.86
CA ALA A 62 -5.21 -25.60 -3.70
C ALA A 62 -4.76 -24.17 -4.06
N GLU A 63 -5.45 -23.53 -5.01
CA GLU A 63 -5.10 -22.25 -5.62
C GLU A 63 -5.17 -21.06 -4.65
N CYS A 64 -6.07 -21.09 -3.65
CA CYS A 64 -6.27 -19.92 -2.77
C CYS A 64 -6.34 -20.25 -1.28
N ASP A 65 -6.41 -21.52 -0.89
CA ASP A 65 -6.68 -21.85 0.51
C ASP A 65 -5.51 -21.65 1.47
N GLU A 66 -4.26 -21.76 1.03
CA GLU A 66 -3.12 -21.33 1.84
C GLU A 66 -3.18 -19.82 2.13
N LEU A 67 -3.68 -19.00 1.20
CA LEU A 67 -3.91 -17.56 1.41
C LEU A 67 -5.10 -17.31 2.37
N ILE A 68 -6.17 -18.11 2.26
CA ILE A 68 -7.29 -18.07 3.22
C ILE A 68 -6.80 -18.45 4.61
N ALA A 69 -5.98 -19.51 4.73
CA ALA A 69 -5.41 -19.96 5.98
C ALA A 69 -4.45 -18.91 6.58
N LEU A 70 -3.65 -18.23 5.75
CA LEU A 70 -2.82 -17.09 6.15
C LEU A 70 -3.68 -16.00 6.81
N LEU A 71 -4.74 -15.53 6.13
CA LEU A 71 -5.64 -14.52 6.69
C LEU A 71 -6.31 -15.01 7.98
N ALA A 72 -6.72 -16.28 8.02
CA ALA A 72 -7.32 -16.90 9.20
C ALA A 72 -6.32 -16.99 10.37
N ARG A 73 -5.05 -17.30 10.11
CA ARG A 73 -4.02 -17.37 11.16
C ARG A 73 -3.66 -15.98 11.69
N CYS A 74 -3.66 -14.97 10.82
CA CYS A 74 -3.31 -13.58 11.17
C CYS A 74 -4.48 -12.77 11.76
N TYR A 75 -5.73 -13.14 11.49
CA TYR A 75 -6.92 -12.38 11.91
C TYR A 75 -6.98 -12.05 13.42
N PRO A 76 -6.60 -12.95 14.36
CA PRO A 76 -6.58 -12.63 15.79
C PRO A 76 -5.64 -11.48 16.17
N PHE A 77 -4.63 -11.19 15.36
CA PHE A 77 -3.71 -10.07 15.55
C PHE A 77 -4.22 -8.78 14.93
N ASN A 78 -5.16 -8.86 13.98
CA ASN A 78 -5.76 -7.68 13.37
C ASN A 78 -6.51 -6.87 14.45
N PRO A 79 -6.23 -5.56 14.63
CA PRO A 79 -6.91 -4.74 15.62
C PRO A 79 -8.43 -4.70 15.46
N VAL A 80 -8.95 -4.88 14.25
CA VAL A 80 -10.40 -4.95 13.96
C VAL A 80 -11.06 -6.19 14.58
N SER A 81 -10.30 -7.24 14.86
CA SER A 81 -10.82 -8.45 15.50
C SER A 81 -11.20 -8.23 16.98
N LYS A 82 -10.65 -7.20 17.62
CA LYS A 82 -10.94 -6.84 19.01
C LYS A 82 -12.33 -6.15 19.07
N GLN A 83 -13.31 -6.76 19.74
CA GLN A 83 -14.68 -6.23 19.82
C GLN A 83 -14.75 -4.93 20.64
N GLY A 84 -15.54 -3.95 20.15
CA GLY A 84 -15.89 -2.69 20.85
C GLY A 84 -14.86 -1.57 20.69
N ASN A 85 -15.31 -0.34 20.40
CA ASN A 85 -14.53 0.92 20.23
C ASN A 85 -13.11 0.75 19.67
N ALA A 86 -12.91 -0.15 18.69
CA ALA A 86 -11.59 -0.49 18.19
C ALA A 86 -10.89 0.73 17.58
N SER A 87 -11.64 1.63 16.95
CA SER A 87 -11.10 2.91 16.43
C SER A 87 -10.47 3.79 17.51
N ASP A 88 -11.01 3.77 18.72
CA ASP A 88 -10.60 4.69 19.80
C ASP A 88 -9.47 4.10 20.65
N ASN A 89 -9.26 2.78 20.58
CA ASN A 89 -8.31 2.03 21.41
C ASN A 89 -7.16 1.41 20.61
N THR A 90 -7.18 1.47 19.28
CA THR A 90 -6.10 0.94 18.43
C THR A 90 -4.94 1.93 18.38
N SER A 91 -3.75 1.48 18.80
CA SER A 91 -2.53 2.27 18.67
C SER A 91 -1.84 2.01 17.32
N GLY A 92 -0.93 2.91 16.92
CA GLY A 92 -0.04 2.65 15.79
C GLY A 92 0.78 1.37 15.98
N ARG A 93 1.17 1.06 17.22
CA ARG A 93 1.89 -0.18 17.54
C ARG A 93 1.06 -1.43 17.27
N ASP A 94 -0.23 -1.45 17.61
CA ASP A 94 -1.11 -2.59 17.31
C ASP A 94 -1.17 -2.86 15.78
N ILE A 95 -1.18 -1.81 14.97
CA ILE A 95 -1.15 -1.91 13.50
C ILE A 95 0.22 -2.42 13.02
N CYS A 96 1.31 -1.92 13.59
CA CYS A 96 2.66 -2.34 13.27
C CYS A 96 2.89 -3.82 13.60
N ASP A 97 2.47 -4.25 14.79
CA ASP A 97 2.56 -5.65 15.25
C ASP A 97 1.77 -6.57 14.30
N TYR A 98 0.56 -6.18 13.91
CA TYR A 98 -0.26 -6.94 12.97
C TYR A 98 0.44 -7.11 11.61
N TYR A 99 0.91 -6.02 10.99
CA TYR A 99 1.59 -6.12 9.69
C TYR A 99 2.93 -6.83 9.79
N THR A 100 3.62 -6.75 10.93
CA THR A 100 4.86 -7.51 11.16
C THR A 100 4.58 -9.01 11.15
N VAL A 101 3.53 -9.45 11.85
CA VAL A 101 3.09 -10.85 11.83
C VAL A 101 2.66 -11.24 10.42
N LEU A 102 1.77 -10.49 9.78
CA LEU A 102 1.28 -10.83 8.43
C LEU A 102 2.42 -10.96 7.41
N VAL A 103 3.36 -10.02 7.42
CA VAL A 103 4.52 -10.05 6.52
C VAL A 103 5.44 -11.24 6.80
N GLN A 104 5.64 -11.62 8.07
CA GLN A 104 6.44 -12.80 8.41
C GLN A 104 5.75 -14.09 7.95
N GLU A 105 4.45 -14.21 8.19
CA GLU A 105 3.66 -15.39 7.85
C GLU A 105 3.51 -15.57 6.32
N ILE A 106 3.66 -14.51 5.53
CA ILE A 106 3.75 -14.58 4.05
C ILE A 106 5.03 -15.28 3.59
N GLU A 107 6.14 -15.12 4.31
CA GLU A 107 7.42 -15.74 3.91
C GLU A 107 7.40 -17.27 4.03
N ASP A 108 6.49 -17.80 4.86
CA ASP A 108 6.27 -19.23 5.06
C ASP A 108 5.30 -19.86 4.03
N LEU A 109 4.73 -19.06 3.12
CA LEU A 109 3.91 -19.57 2.02
C LEU A 109 4.74 -20.36 1.00
N PRO A 110 4.11 -21.28 0.24
CA PRO A 110 4.70 -21.83 -0.97
C PRO A 110 5.20 -20.73 -1.92
N GLU A 111 6.33 -20.97 -2.60
CA GLU A 111 7.02 -19.97 -3.43
C GLU A 111 6.08 -19.25 -4.38
N GLU A 112 5.26 -19.99 -5.13
CA GLU A 112 4.37 -19.40 -6.14
C GLU A 112 3.30 -18.51 -5.51
N LEU A 113 2.76 -18.87 -4.34
CA LEU A 113 1.77 -18.06 -3.64
C LEU A 113 2.41 -16.84 -2.97
N ARG A 114 3.61 -17.00 -2.39
CA ARG A 114 4.38 -15.89 -1.84
C ARG A 114 4.68 -14.86 -2.92
N ASP A 115 5.12 -15.31 -4.09
CA ASP A 115 5.47 -14.49 -5.24
C ASP A 115 4.26 -13.69 -5.77
N MET A 116 3.07 -14.31 -5.78
CA MET A 116 1.82 -13.59 -6.09
C MET A 116 1.53 -12.47 -5.08
N VAL A 117 1.79 -12.70 -3.78
CA VAL A 117 1.61 -11.69 -2.73
C VAL A 117 2.68 -10.60 -2.81
N HIS A 118 3.93 -10.94 -3.08
CA HIS A 118 5.04 -9.98 -3.25
C HIS A 118 4.81 -9.06 -4.45
N SER A 119 4.11 -9.56 -5.48
CA SER A 119 3.69 -8.78 -6.66
C SER A 119 2.57 -7.77 -6.36
N LEU A 120 1.94 -7.82 -5.18
CA LEU A 120 0.91 -6.85 -4.79
C LEU A 120 1.57 -5.53 -4.35
N PRO A 121 1.14 -4.35 -4.88
CA PRO A 121 1.67 -3.06 -4.44
C PRO A 121 1.52 -2.80 -2.94
N SER A 122 0.47 -3.36 -2.33
CA SER A 122 0.19 -3.26 -0.90
C SER A 122 1.21 -3.99 -0.02
N TYR A 123 1.96 -4.96 -0.56
CA TYR A 123 3.05 -5.63 0.17
C TYR A 123 4.17 -4.64 0.48
N PHE A 124 4.53 -3.79 -0.48
CA PHE A 124 5.50 -2.72 -0.25
C PHE A 124 4.99 -1.70 0.78
N THR A 125 3.71 -1.32 0.71
CA THR A 125 3.08 -0.44 1.70
C THR A 125 3.13 -1.07 3.11
N ALA A 126 2.82 -2.35 3.26
CA ALA A 126 2.91 -3.05 4.54
C ALA A 126 4.34 -3.05 5.10
N LYS A 127 5.36 -3.35 4.29
CA LYS A 127 6.77 -3.26 4.71
C LYS A 127 7.11 -1.85 5.22
N LYS A 128 6.67 -0.80 4.52
CA LYS A 128 6.86 0.59 4.99
C LYS A 128 6.20 0.83 6.35
N LEU A 129 4.97 0.37 6.53
CA LEU A 129 4.25 0.49 7.80
C LEU A 129 4.99 -0.20 8.95
N THR A 130 5.57 -1.38 8.72
CA THR A 130 6.35 -2.09 9.76
C THR A 130 7.62 -1.34 10.20
N ILE A 131 8.17 -0.46 9.35
CA ILE A 131 9.40 0.31 9.66
C ILE A 131 9.05 1.67 10.27
N TRP A 132 8.13 2.40 9.66
CA TRP A 132 7.92 3.82 9.99
C TRP A 132 6.93 4.06 11.11
N THR A 133 6.00 3.14 11.36
CA THR A 133 4.95 3.33 12.38
C THR A 133 5.54 3.47 13.79
N GLU A 134 6.54 2.67 14.14
CA GLU A 134 7.20 2.80 15.45
C GLU A 134 7.99 4.11 15.56
N ARG A 135 8.67 4.50 14.48
CA ARG A 135 9.56 5.67 14.45
C ARG A 135 8.80 6.98 14.55
N ILE A 136 7.71 7.12 13.80
CA ILE A 136 6.97 8.38 13.73
C ILE A 136 6.40 8.76 15.11
N SER A 137 5.95 7.78 15.90
CA SER A 137 5.42 8.05 17.25
C SER A 137 6.50 8.63 18.18
N GLY A 138 7.70 8.04 18.20
CA GLY A 138 8.80 8.54 19.03
C GLY A 138 9.31 9.92 18.60
N ILE A 139 9.46 10.12 17.29
CA ILE A 139 9.88 11.41 16.72
C ILE A 139 8.86 12.50 17.03
N LEU A 140 7.57 12.23 16.81
CA LEU A 140 6.49 13.20 17.05
C LEU A 140 6.38 13.56 18.53
N MET A 141 6.52 12.57 19.43
CA MET A 141 6.53 12.80 20.87
C MET A 141 7.66 13.75 21.28
N ASN A 142 8.92 13.46 20.90
CA ASN A 142 10.07 14.30 21.24
C ASN A 142 9.95 15.70 20.62
N PHE A 143 9.46 15.78 19.39
CA PHE A 143 9.23 17.05 18.69
C PHE A 143 8.24 17.93 19.45
N VAL A 144 7.08 17.39 19.84
CA VAL A 144 6.06 18.15 20.57
C VAL A 144 6.53 18.53 21.97
N LEU A 145 7.11 17.58 22.73
CA LEU A 145 7.57 17.85 24.10
C LEU A 145 8.65 18.93 24.16
N SER A 146 9.52 19.02 23.15
CA SER A 146 10.53 20.08 23.07
C SER A 146 9.87 21.48 23.07
N PHE A 147 8.76 21.68 22.35
CA PHE A 147 8.04 22.95 22.35
C PHE A 147 7.23 23.20 23.62
N VAL A 148 6.81 22.15 24.31
CA VAL A 148 6.16 22.27 25.63
C VAL A 148 7.22 22.71 26.66
N GLU A 149 8.38 22.07 26.72
CA GLU A 149 9.38 22.29 27.77
C GLU A 149 10.26 23.54 27.54
N HIS A 150 10.53 23.94 26.29
CA HIS A 150 11.39 25.08 26.02
C HIS A 150 10.67 26.41 26.25
N THR A 151 11.05 27.13 27.30
CA THR A 151 10.42 28.40 27.73
C THR A 151 10.60 29.57 26.75
N GLN A 152 11.36 29.40 25.66
CA GLN A 152 11.58 30.42 24.62
C GLN A 152 10.85 30.11 23.31
N GLU A 153 10.24 28.93 23.20
CA GLU A 153 9.51 28.51 22.00
C GLU A 153 8.05 28.96 22.08
N ASP A 154 7.50 29.37 20.93
CA ASP A 154 6.11 29.81 20.81
C ASP A 154 5.23 28.63 20.37
N MET A 155 4.38 28.15 21.28
CA MET A 155 3.41 27.08 21.01
C MET A 155 2.44 27.47 19.87
N GLY A 156 2.12 28.76 19.72
CA GLY A 156 1.35 29.27 18.58
C GLY A 156 2.09 29.15 17.25
N ALA A 157 3.40 29.39 17.24
CA ALA A 157 4.25 29.22 16.06
C ALA A 157 4.36 27.74 15.64
N LEU A 158 4.40 26.81 16.61
CA LEU A 158 4.33 25.37 16.32
C LEU A 158 3.02 25.02 15.61
N LEU A 159 1.87 25.45 16.14
CA LEU A 159 0.56 25.18 15.54
C LEU A 159 0.44 25.78 14.14
N GLN A 160 0.94 27.01 13.96
CA GLN A 160 1.00 27.67 12.65
C GLN A 160 1.82 26.84 11.65
N ARG A 161 3.02 26.39 12.05
CA ARG A 161 3.90 25.58 11.22
C ARG A 161 3.22 24.27 10.81
N LEU A 162 2.69 23.52 11.78
CA LEU A 162 2.00 22.27 11.52
C LEU A 162 0.81 22.45 10.57
N SER A 163 0.00 23.49 10.78
CA SER A 163 -1.15 23.78 9.91
C SER A 163 -0.74 24.09 8.47
N ILE A 164 0.28 24.94 8.28
CA ILE A 164 0.74 25.32 6.94
C ILE A 164 1.43 24.15 6.23
N ASP A 165 2.30 23.43 6.92
CA ASP A 165 3.09 22.34 6.33
C ASP A 165 2.18 21.15 5.95
N MET A 166 1.20 20.81 6.80
CA MET A 166 0.23 19.75 6.51
C MET A 166 -0.73 20.10 5.37
N ASP A 167 -1.28 21.33 5.35
CA ASP A 167 -2.18 21.78 4.28
C ASP A 167 -1.47 21.80 2.91
N LYS A 168 -0.22 22.29 2.88
CA LYS A 168 0.61 22.23 1.66
C LYS A 168 0.90 20.79 1.23
N ALA A 169 1.23 19.91 2.17
CA ALA A 169 1.50 18.51 1.85
C ALA A 169 0.26 17.82 1.26
N ASP A 170 -0.94 18.06 1.80
CA ASP A 170 -2.18 17.49 1.29
C ASP A 170 -2.51 17.96 -0.14
N TYR A 171 -2.34 19.26 -0.42
CA TYR A 171 -2.50 19.79 -1.78
C TYR A 171 -1.49 19.18 -2.76
N MET A 172 -0.21 19.10 -2.38
CA MET A 172 0.84 18.56 -3.24
C MET A 172 0.65 17.07 -3.53
N ASP A 173 0.24 16.28 -2.53
CA ASP A 173 -0.11 14.87 -2.73
C ASP A 173 -1.30 14.74 -3.69
N PHE A 174 -2.38 15.52 -3.47
CA PHE A 174 -3.52 15.53 -4.38
C PHE A 174 -3.14 15.92 -5.81
N PHE A 175 -2.34 16.97 -5.97
CA PHE A 175 -1.85 17.44 -7.26
C PHE A 175 -1.09 16.30 -7.98
N ASN A 176 -0.15 15.66 -7.30
CA ASN A 176 0.63 14.57 -7.88
C ASN A 176 -0.27 13.39 -8.30
N GLN A 177 -1.21 12.98 -7.45
CA GLN A 177 -2.15 11.90 -7.78
C GLN A 177 -3.06 12.27 -8.96
N TYR A 178 -3.55 13.51 -8.99
CA TYR A 178 -4.37 14.00 -10.08
C TYR A 178 -3.60 13.99 -11.42
N MET A 179 -2.33 14.41 -11.39
CA MET A 179 -1.46 14.38 -12.57
C MET A 179 -1.17 12.94 -13.04
N LEU A 180 -0.89 12.01 -12.13
CA LEU A 180 -0.71 10.60 -12.48
C LEU A 180 -1.95 10.00 -13.14
N LYS A 181 -3.15 10.30 -12.61
CA LYS A 181 -4.42 9.88 -13.21
C LYS A 181 -4.60 10.46 -14.61
N ARG A 182 -4.27 11.74 -14.82
CA ARG A 182 -4.35 12.36 -16.15
C ARG A 182 -3.38 11.75 -17.14
N VAL A 183 -2.15 11.44 -16.72
CA VAL A 183 -1.17 10.75 -17.57
C VAL A 183 -1.69 9.38 -17.99
N ALA A 184 -2.24 8.59 -17.06
CA ALA A 184 -2.84 7.30 -17.37
C ALA A 184 -4.00 7.42 -18.38
N ILE A 185 -4.90 8.38 -18.19
CA ILE A 185 -6.01 8.64 -19.12
C ILE A 185 -5.48 9.07 -20.50
N ASN A 186 -4.51 9.99 -20.56
CA ASN A 186 -3.95 10.46 -21.82
C ASN A 186 -3.21 9.33 -22.57
N ASN A 187 -2.47 8.49 -21.85
CA ASN A 187 -1.83 7.30 -22.42
C ASN A 187 -2.87 6.34 -22.99
N ARG A 188 -3.99 6.12 -22.30
CA ARG A 188 -5.11 5.31 -22.81
C ARG A 188 -5.68 5.92 -24.09
N VAL A 189 -6.02 7.21 -24.08
CA VAL A 189 -6.57 7.89 -25.26
C VAL A 189 -5.58 7.84 -26.43
N ALA A 190 -4.29 8.02 -26.20
CA ALA A 190 -3.24 7.89 -27.21
C ALA A 190 -3.13 6.45 -27.76
N MET A 191 -3.24 5.43 -26.90
CA MET A 191 -3.30 4.02 -27.32
C MET A 191 -4.60 3.71 -28.10
N GLU A 192 -5.71 4.35 -27.76
CA GLU A 192 -6.99 4.20 -28.47
C GLU A 192 -6.99 4.87 -29.84
N GLN A 193 -6.24 5.95 -30.00
CA GLN A 193 -6.11 6.71 -31.25
C GLN A 193 -4.93 6.23 -32.13
N GLY A 194 -3.93 5.54 -31.56
CA GLY A 194 -2.61 5.34 -32.16
C GLY A 194 -2.23 3.94 -32.65
N GLY A 195 -3.09 2.92 -32.61
CA GLY A 195 -2.72 1.65 -33.26
C GLY A 195 -3.66 0.48 -33.05
N VAL A 196 -4.47 0.19 -34.08
CA VAL A 196 -5.14 -1.11 -34.25
C VAL A 196 -4.12 -2.26 -34.15
N GLU A 197 -2.89 -2.06 -34.64
CA GLU A 197 -1.81 -3.04 -34.63
C GLU A 197 -1.25 -3.36 -33.24
N ILE A 198 -1.04 -2.38 -32.35
CA ILE A 198 -0.55 -2.64 -30.98
C ILE A 198 -1.63 -3.34 -30.15
N ARG A 199 -2.90 -2.96 -30.34
CA ARG A 199 -4.03 -3.60 -29.67
C ARG A 199 -4.23 -5.04 -30.15
N GLU A 200 -4.10 -5.30 -31.44
CA GLU A 200 -4.16 -6.65 -31.99
C GLU A 200 -2.93 -7.50 -31.60
N LEU A 201 -1.73 -6.90 -31.53
CA LEU A 201 -0.52 -7.58 -31.05
C LEU A 201 -0.65 -7.98 -29.58
N LEU A 202 -1.11 -7.09 -28.69
CA LEU A 202 -1.31 -7.37 -27.27
C LEU A 202 -2.42 -8.41 -27.05
N LYS A 203 -3.48 -8.36 -27.86
CA LYS A 203 -4.56 -9.37 -27.86
C LYS A 203 -4.08 -10.73 -28.39
N ALA A 204 -3.19 -10.74 -29.39
CA ALA A 204 -2.56 -11.96 -29.91
C ALA A 204 -1.54 -12.56 -28.93
N MET A 205 -0.95 -11.74 -28.05
CA MET A 205 -0.08 -12.16 -26.96
C MET A 205 -0.86 -12.51 -25.66
N GLY A 206 -2.19 -12.49 -25.67
CA GLY A 206 -3.02 -12.82 -24.51
C GLY A 206 -3.05 -11.76 -23.39
N LEU A 207 -2.44 -10.59 -23.62
CA LEU A 207 -2.34 -9.51 -22.64
C LEU A 207 -3.53 -8.55 -22.78
N GLY A 208 -4.63 -8.85 -22.08
CA GLY A 208 -5.79 -7.97 -22.00
C GLY A 208 -5.50 -6.73 -21.15
N ILE A 209 -5.22 -5.59 -21.78
CA ILE A 209 -4.90 -4.30 -21.12
C ILE A 209 -6.02 -3.77 -20.21
N LYS A 210 -7.27 -4.25 -20.36
CA LYS A 210 -8.43 -3.54 -19.82
C LYS A 210 -8.83 -3.85 -18.38
N GLU A 211 -8.33 -4.92 -17.76
CA GLU A 211 -8.81 -5.32 -16.42
C GLU A 211 -7.69 -5.42 -15.39
N HIS A 212 -6.46 -5.76 -15.77
CA HIS A 212 -5.36 -5.88 -14.80
C HIS A 212 -4.75 -4.54 -14.32
N GLU A 213 -4.68 -3.51 -15.17
CA GLU A 213 -4.06 -2.23 -14.75
C GLU A 213 -4.95 -1.40 -13.81
N ASP A 214 -6.28 -1.51 -13.90
CA ASP A 214 -7.20 -0.80 -13.00
C ASP A 214 -7.39 -1.52 -11.65
N LEU A 215 -7.12 -2.84 -11.58
CA LEU A 215 -7.22 -3.63 -10.35
C LEU A 215 -5.98 -3.53 -9.45
N PHE A 216 -4.80 -3.28 -10.00
CA PHE A 216 -3.51 -3.25 -9.26
C PHE A 216 -2.87 -1.84 -9.16
N THR A 217 -3.59 -0.76 -9.43
CA THR A 217 -3.05 0.62 -9.35
C THR A 217 -3.35 1.36 -8.04
N ILE A 218 -4.01 0.72 -7.07
CA ILE A 218 -4.25 1.32 -5.74
C ILE A 218 -3.12 0.91 -4.79
N GLN A 219 -2.08 1.73 -4.69
CA GLN A 219 -0.98 1.52 -3.71
C GLN A 219 -1.44 1.65 -2.24
N ASN A 220 -2.54 2.36 -1.98
CA ASN A 220 -3.09 2.62 -0.65
C ASN A 220 -4.28 1.70 -0.32
N ALA A 221 -4.12 0.41 -0.55
CA ALA A 221 -4.99 -0.63 0.00
C ALA A 221 -4.23 -1.42 1.06
N SER A 222 -4.94 -1.91 2.09
CA SER A 222 -4.32 -2.76 3.10
C SER A 222 -3.93 -4.11 2.48
N LEU A 223 -2.79 -4.66 2.90
CA LEU A 223 -2.26 -5.90 2.33
C LEU A 223 -3.23 -7.07 2.49
N ASP A 224 -3.86 -7.19 3.65
CA ASP A 224 -4.87 -8.23 3.92
C ASP A 224 -6.11 -8.12 3.02
N TYR A 225 -6.54 -6.90 2.68
CA TYR A 225 -7.65 -6.69 1.76
C TYR A 225 -7.26 -7.03 0.31
N GLU A 226 -6.04 -6.70 -0.11
CA GLU A 226 -5.53 -7.10 -1.43
C GLU A 226 -5.31 -8.62 -1.53
N ILE A 227 -4.84 -9.28 -0.46
CA ILE A 227 -4.81 -10.74 -0.38
C ILE A 227 -6.22 -11.32 -0.50
N ALA A 228 -7.22 -10.71 0.16
CA ALA A 228 -8.61 -11.15 0.03
C ALA A 228 -9.17 -10.96 -1.40
N LYS A 229 -8.80 -9.88 -2.09
CA LYS A 229 -9.13 -9.71 -3.52
C LYS A 229 -8.47 -10.77 -4.38
N LEU A 230 -7.20 -11.08 -4.13
CA LEU A 230 -6.47 -12.16 -4.81
C LEU A 230 -7.18 -13.50 -4.59
N ILE A 231 -7.55 -13.82 -3.35
CA ILE A 231 -8.34 -15.02 -3.00
C ILE A 231 -9.62 -15.06 -3.81
N ASN A 232 -10.39 -13.96 -3.85
CA ASN A 232 -11.66 -13.91 -4.60
C ASN A 232 -11.45 -14.11 -6.10
N SER A 233 -10.37 -13.55 -6.68
CA SER A 233 -10.04 -13.72 -8.09
C SER A 233 -9.73 -15.19 -8.42
N LEU A 234 -8.87 -15.82 -7.61
CA LEU A 234 -8.49 -17.22 -7.78
C LEU A 234 -9.68 -18.16 -7.56
N LEU A 235 -10.47 -17.90 -6.52
CA LEU A 235 -11.67 -18.68 -6.21
C LEU A 235 -12.71 -18.60 -7.33
N PHE A 236 -12.87 -17.43 -7.95
CA PHE A 236 -13.76 -17.24 -9.10
C PHE A 236 -13.29 -17.99 -10.35
N GLU A 237 -11.99 -18.07 -10.60
CA GLU A 237 -11.45 -18.87 -11.71
C GLU A 237 -11.66 -20.37 -11.49
N VAL A 238 -11.37 -20.84 -10.28
CA VAL A 238 -11.64 -22.22 -9.88
C VAL A 238 -13.13 -22.54 -10.01
N SER A 239 -14.00 -21.62 -9.59
CA SER A 239 -15.44 -21.88 -9.58
C SER A 239 -16.07 -21.98 -10.96
N LYS A 240 -15.50 -21.30 -11.97
CA LYS A 240 -15.92 -21.46 -13.38
C LYS A 240 -15.77 -22.89 -13.89
N HIS A 241 -14.76 -23.60 -13.39
CA HIS A 241 -14.42 -24.94 -13.85
C HIS A 241 -14.80 -26.02 -12.83
N LYS A 242 -15.37 -25.67 -11.66
CA LYS A 242 -15.58 -26.63 -10.57
C LYS A 242 -16.45 -27.83 -10.89
N ASN A 243 -17.40 -27.69 -11.83
CA ASN A 243 -18.25 -28.80 -12.26
C ASN A 243 -17.55 -29.72 -13.27
N ASP A 244 -16.52 -29.22 -13.94
CA ASP A 244 -15.68 -29.95 -14.90
C ASP A 244 -14.40 -30.49 -14.24
N MET A 245 -14.04 -29.97 -13.06
CA MET A 245 -13.03 -30.54 -12.18
C MET A 245 -13.53 -31.90 -11.68
N GLY A 246 -13.17 -32.95 -12.42
CA GLY A 246 -13.42 -34.32 -12.01
C GLY A 246 -12.63 -34.68 -10.74
N PHE A 247 -13.04 -35.76 -10.09
CA PHE A 247 -12.23 -36.47 -9.10
C PHE A 247 -11.04 -37.22 -9.73
N GLU A 248 -10.57 -36.76 -10.89
CA GLU A 248 -9.41 -37.35 -11.55
C GLU A 248 -8.21 -37.16 -10.63
N GLU A 249 -7.43 -38.24 -10.44
CA GLU A 249 -6.19 -38.16 -9.69
C GLU A 249 -5.26 -37.19 -10.43
N ASP A 250 -5.09 -36.00 -9.87
CA ASP A 250 -3.91 -35.21 -10.19
C ASP A 250 -2.74 -35.92 -9.49
N ASP A 251 -1.94 -36.65 -10.28
CA ASP A 251 -0.77 -37.39 -9.78
C ASP A 251 0.32 -36.45 -9.23
N ARG A 252 0.20 -35.14 -9.48
CA ARG A 252 1.13 -34.14 -8.97
C ARG A 252 0.96 -33.98 -7.47
N THR A 253 2.09 -33.82 -6.80
CA THR A 253 2.14 -33.26 -5.46
C THR A 253 1.66 -31.80 -5.48
N ARG A 254 1.26 -31.24 -4.33
CA ARG A 254 0.89 -29.82 -4.25
C ARG A 254 2.01 -28.89 -4.70
N GLU A 255 3.26 -29.23 -4.39
CA GLU A 255 4.44 -28.48 -4.81
C GLU A 255 4.58 -28.45 -6.34
N GLU A 256 4.44 -29.61 -6.99
CA GLU A 256 4.43 -29.69 -8.46
C GLU A 256 3.24 -28.94 -9.07
N TYR A 257 2.06 -29.04 -8.44
CA TYR A 257 0.87 -28.33 -8.86
C TYR A 257 1.06 -26.81 -8.80
N TYR A 258 1.59 -26.28 -7.70
CA TYR A 258 1.87 -24.85 -7.56
C TYR A 258 2.81 -24.36 -8.63
N LYS A 259 3.91 -25.07 -8.86
CA LYS A 259 4.88 -24.70 -9.89
C LYS A 259 4.30 -24.70 -11.31
N ASP A 260 3.54 -25.72 -11.66
CA ASP A 260 3.02 -25.90 -13.01
C ASP A 260 1.79 -25.04 -13.31
N VAL A 261 0.99 -24.70 -12.30
CA VAL A 261 -0.28 -23.99 -12.46
C VAL A 261 -0.19 -22.58 -11.92
N LEU A 262 0.15 -22.41 -10.63
CA LEU A 262 0.20 -21.10 -9.99
C LEU A 262 1.39 -20.26 -10.45
N GLY A 263 2.51 -20.90 -10.78
CA GLY A 263 3.70 -20.22 -11.32
C GLY A 263 3.45 -19.45 -12.62
N LEU A 264 2.34 -19.71 -13.32
CA LEU A 264 1.92 -18.99 -14.53
C LEU A 264 1.27 -17.62 -14.24
N TYR A 265 0.80 -17.40 -13.02
CA TYR A 265 0.12 -16.16 -12.63
C TYR A 265 1.08 -15.02 -12.26
N VAL A 266 2.38 -15.33 -12.15
CA VAL A 266 3.40 -14.38 -11.72
C VAL A 266 4.27 -13.96 -12.91
N ASP A 267 4.31 -12.65 -13.18
CA ASP A 267 5.31 -12.08 -14.07
C ASP A 267 6.66 -11.99 -13.33
N LYS A 268 7.54 -12.95 -13.62
CA LYS A 268 8.85 -13.06 -12.96
C LYS A 268 9.73 -11.82 -13.15
N HIS A 269 9.68 -11.18 -14.32
CA HIS A 269 10.50 -9.99 -14.56
C HIS A 269 10.03 -8.82 -13.71
N ARG A 270 8.71 -8.64 -13.62
CA ARG A 270 8.12 -7.61 -12.76
C ARG A 270 8.40 -7.89 -11.29
N LEU A 271 8.24 -9.14 -10.84
CA LEU A 271 8.54 -9.56 -9.48
C LEU A 271 10.00 -9.22 -9.10
N GLU A 272 10.97 -9.57 -9.96
CA GLU A 272 12.39 -9.25 -9.72
C GLU A 272 12.62 -7.74 -9.52
N LEU A 273 11.96 -6.89 -10.33
CA LEU A 273 12.06 -5.43 -10.21
C LEU A 273 11.42 -4.92 -8.91
N ASP A 274 10.26 -5.46 -8.55
CA ASP A 274 9.53 -5.10 -7.32
C ASP A 274 10.35 -5.52 -6.09
N GLU A 275 10.89 -6.73 -6.05
CA GLU A 275 11.79 -7.22 -5.01
C GLU A 275 13.06 -6.40 -4.89
N MET A 276 13.73 -6.07 -6.01
CA MET A 276 14.91 -5.20 -6.00
C MET A 276 14.60 -3.83 -5.39
N THR A 277 13.44 -3.27 -5.73
CA THR A 277 12.98 -1.97 -5.23
C THR A 277 12.68 -2.04 -3.73
N ILE A 278 11.92 -3.04 -3.30
CA ILE A 278 11.57 -3.28 -1.90
C ILE A 278 12.84 -3.51 -1.07
N ASN A 279 13.74 -4.39 -1.51
CA ASN A 279 14.96 -4.73 -0.78
C ASN A 279 15.90 -3.52 -0.64
N ARG A 280 16.07 -2.72 -1.71
CA ARG A 280 16.85 -1.48 -1.64
C ARG A 280 16.25 -0.50 -0.65
N TYR A 281 14.93 -0.35 -0.68
CA TYR A 281 14.22 0.53 0.23
C TYR A 281 14.31 0.06 1.68
N VAL A 282 13.97 -1.20 1.95
CA VAL A 282 13.99 -1.79 3.30
C VAL A 282 15.39 -1.68 3.88
N LYS A 283 16.43 -2.02 3.13
CA LYS A 283 17.81 -1.85 3.59
C LYS A 283 18.10 -0.40 4.00
N GLY A 284 17.82 0.56 3.12
CA GLY A 284 18.08 1.98 3.42
C GLY A 284 17.20 2.53 4.56
N ALA A 285 15.97 2.03 4.69
CA ALA A 285 15.06 2.44 5.75
C ALA A 285 15.45 1.81 7.09
N THR A 286 15.79 0.52 7.14
CA THR A 286 16.24 -0.16 8.37
C THR A 286 17.55 0.44 8.88
N ASP A 287 18.49 0.78 7.98
CA ASP A 287 19.76 1.45 8.30
C ASP A 287 19.59 2.95 8.63
N TRP A 288 18.38 3.50 8.52
CA TRP A 288 18.12 4.90 8.87
C TRP A 288 18.03 5.07 10.39
N ASP A 289 18.98 5.80 10.94
CA ASP A 289 19.05 6.16 12.36
C ASP A 289 18.35 7.49 12.64
N THR A 290 17.71 7.60 13.82
CA THR A 290 17.21 8.89 14.29
C THR A 290 18.35 9.87 14.56
N VAL A 291 18.06 11.17 14.62
CA VAL A 291 19.07 12.17 15.00
C VAL A 291 19.69 11.86 16.37
N GLU A 292 18.88 11.35 17.31
CA GLU A 292 19.35 10.93 18.62
C GLU A 292 20.34 9.76 18.53
N ASP A 293 19.98 8.70 17.81
CA ASP A 293 20.82 7.51 17.63
C ASP A 293 22.14 7.87 16.97
N ARG A 294 22.10 8.70 15.93
CA ARG A 294 23.30 9.21 15.25
C ARG A 294 24.23 9.93 16.22
N ILE A 295 23.70 10.87 17.02
CA ILE A 295 24.51 11.58 18.03
C ILE A 295 25.10 10.60 19.06
N ARG A 296 24.31 9.63 19.55
CA ARG A 296 24.79 8.59 20.49
C ARG A 296 25.90 7.73 19.88
N ASN A 297 25.85 7.49 18.57
CA ASN A 297 26.86 6.76 17.81
C ASN A 297 28.10 7.62 17.47
N GLY A 298 28.13 8.90 17.88
CA GLY A 298 29.25 9.80 17.69
C GLY A 298 29.19 10.63 16.39
N ASP A 299 28.10 10.56 15.64
CA ASP A 299 27.90 11.41 14.48
C ASP A 299 27.77 12.88 14.88
N ARG A 300 28.22 13.75 13.99
CA ARG A 300 27.93 15.19 14.05
C ARG A 300 26.87 15.52 13.01
N VAL A 301 25.63 15.60 13.46
CA VAL A 301 24.43 15.68 12.59
C VAL A 301 24.17 17.06 11.99
N HIS A 302 24.70 18.12 12.60
CA HIS A 302 24.49 19.49 12.13
C HIS A 302 25.25 19.72 10.81
N GLU A 303 24.66 20.42 9.85
CA GLU A 303 25.26 20.69 8.53
C GLU A 303 26.63 21.39 8.61
N MET A 304 26.81 22.29 9.58
CA MET A 304 28.11 22.89 9.91
C MET A 304 29.22 21.92 10.34
N ALA A 305 28.91 20.66 10.67
CA ALA A 305 29.90 19.69 11.14
C ALA A 305 30.64 18.96 10.00
N ILE A 306 30.96 19.67 8.94
CA ILE A 306 31.78 19.20 7.82
C ILE A 306 33.24 19.61 8.00
N THR A 307 34.16 18.80 7.50
CA THR A 307 35.57 19.19 7.42
C THR A 307 35.75 20.23 6.32
N THR A 308 36.68 21.16 6.48
CA THR A 308 37.00 22.18 5.47
C THR A 308 37.27 21.60 4.09
N ASP A 309 37.94 20.44 3.97
CA ASP A 309 38.18 19.80 2.67
C ASP A 309 36.88 19.36 1.98
N LYS A 310 35.92 18.83 2.75
CA LYS A 310 34.59 18.47 2.25
C LYS A 310 33.77 19.71 1.88
N GLU A 311 33.90 20.79 2.64
CA GLU A 311 33.27 22.07 2.32
C GLU A 311 33.82 22.65 1.02
N ILE A 312 35.15 22.64 0.84
CA ILE A 312 35.80 23.07 -0.40
C ILE A 312 35.27 22.26 -1.59
N GLU A 313 35.19 20.94 -1.45
CA GLU A 313 34.69 20.07 -2.52
C GLU A 313 33.20 20.30 -2.79
N ALA A 314 32.38 20.44 -1.76
CA ALA A 314 30.96 20.76 -1.91
C ALA A 314 30.76 22.12 -2.60
N VAL A 315 31.56 23.13 -2.26
CA VAL A 315 31.53 24.44 -2.93
C VAL A 315 31.91 24.32 -4.40
N LYS A 316 32.94 23.55 -4.76
CA LYS A 316 33.30 23.32 -6.17
C LYS A 316 32.17 22.65 -6.95
N GLN A 317 31.60 21.57 -6.40
CA GLN A 317 30.48 20.87 -7.03
C GLN A 317 29.25 21.76 -7.17
N ASN A 318 28.98 22.59 -6.16
CA ASN A 318 27.91 23.59 -6.21
C ASN A 318 28.17 24.65 -7.29
N ILE A 319 29.41 25.12 -7.47
CA ILE A 319 29.77 26.05 -8.54
C ILE A 319 29.50 25.40 -9.89
N GLU A 320 30.03 24.20 -10.15
CA GLU A 320 29.82 23.49 -11.42
C GLU A 320 28.33 23.24 -11.69
N PHE A 321 27.58 22.82 -10.67
CA PHE A 321 26.13 22.65 -10.77
C PHE A 321 25.45 23.98 -11.10
N MET A 322 25.73 25.06 -10.36
CA MET A 322 25.14 26.37 -10.59
C MET A 322 25.49 26.91 -11.98
N GLU A 323 26.72 26.74 -12.47
CA GLU A 323 27.12 27.13 -13.82
C GLU A 323 26.29 26.37 -14.88
N SER A 324 26.09 25.06 -14.70
CA SER A 324 25.22 24.28 -15.59
C SER A 324 23.76 24.75 -15.56
N GLN A 325 23.23 25.09 -14.37
CA GLN A 325 21.88 25.59 -14.20
C GLN A 325 21.72 26.99 -14.80
N ILE A 326 22.73 27.86 -14.68
CA ILE A 326 22.75 29.19 -15.30
C ILE A 326 22.66 29.07 -16.81
N VAL A 327 23.40 28.13 -17.44
CA VAL A 327 23.30 27.91 -18.89
C VAL A 327 21.89 27.51 -19.28
N LYS A 328 21.31 26.50 -18.61
CA LYS A 328 19.92 26.05 -18.89
C LYS A 328 18.89 27.16 -18.69
N MET A 329 18.98 27.91 -17.59
CA MET A 329 18.07 29.01 -17.30
C MET A 329 18.22 30.16 -18.31
N ARG A 330 19.42 30.42 -18.83
CA ARG A 330 19.63 31.40 -19.90
C ARG A 330 19.01 30.95 -21.22
N GLU A 331 19.11 29.67 -21.55
CA GLU A 331 18.44 29.09 -22.73
C GLU A 331 16.92 29.19 -22.59
N GLU A 332 16.37 28.78 -21.44
CA GLU A 332 14.94 28.88 -21.15
C GLU A 332 14.45 30.34 -21.18
N LEU A 333 15.19 31.26 -20.57
CA LEU A 333 14.89 32.68 -20.62
C LEU A 333 14.87 33.20 -22.06
N SER A 334 15.86 32.83 -22.88
CA SER A 334 15.92 33.23 -24.29
C SER A 334 14.73 32.68 -25.08
N GLN A 335 14.30 31.44 -24.81
CA GLN A 335 13.11 30.85 -25.44
C GLN A 335 11.85 31.62 -25.03
N LEU A 336 11.65 31.87 -23.73
CA LEU A 336 10.50 32.61 -23.21
C LEU A 336 10.44 34.06 -23.73
N GLN A 337 11.58 34.72 -23.84
CA GLN A 337 11.69 36.07 -24.41
C GLN A 337 11.44 36.08 -25.93
N GLY A 338 11.72 34.98 -26.62
CA GLY A 338 11.48 34.83 -28.05
C GLY A 338 10.03 34.55 -28.42
N LEU A 339 9.16 34.22 -27.46
CA LEU A 339 7.74 34.00 -27.71
C LEU A 339 7.03 35.30 -28.11
N SER A 340 6.18 35.21 -29.13
CA SER A 340 5.21 36.25 -29.44
C SER A 340 4.14 36.39 -28.34
N GLU A 341 3.45 37.53 -28.30
CA GLU A 341 2.36 37.75 -27.34
C GLU A 341 1.21 36.73 -27.49
N GLU A 342 0.95 36.26 -28.72
CA GLU A 342 -0.04 35.21 -28.97
C GLU A 342 0.40 33.85 -28.40
N GLU A 343 1.67 33.47 -28.59
CA GLU A 343 2.21 32.23 -28.03
C GLU A 343 2.25 32.26 -26.49
N LYS A 344 2.60 33.41 -25.89
CA LYS A 344 2.51 33.60 -24.43
C LYS A 344 1.08 33.43 -23.95
N ALA A 345 0.11 34.07 -24.60
CA ALA A 345 -1.30 33.97 -24.22
C ALA A 345 -1.83 32.53 -24.33
N ILE A 346 -1.46 31.79 -25.37
CA ILE A 346 -1.84 30.37 -25.53
C ILE A 346 -1.23 29.53 -24.41
N ARG A 347 0.07 29.71 -24.15
CA ARG A 347 0.80 28.96 -23.11
C ARG A 347 0.23 29.24 -21.73
N ASP A 348 0.04 30.51 -21.39
CA ASP A 348 -0.49 30.94 -20.09
C ASP A 348 -1.90 30.43 -19.88
N LYS A 349 -2.77 30.55 -20.89
CA LYS A 349 -4.12 29.99 -20.84
C LYS A 349 -4.09 28.49 -20.60
N SER A 350 -3.26 27.74 -21.35
CA SER A 350 -3.15 26.29 -21.16
C SER A 350 -2.67 25.91 -19.75
N CYS A 351 -1.75 26.68 -19.17
CA CYS A 351 -1.29 26.45 -17.81
C CYS A 351 -2.39 26.79 -16.78
N PHE A 352 -3.05 27.93 -16.92
CA PHE A 352 -4.09 28.36 -15.99
C PHE A 352 -5.32 27.45 -16.04
N ASP A 353 -5.81 27.07 -17.22
CA ASP A 353 -6.93 26.14 -17.37
C ASP A 353 -6.62 24.80 -16.65
N MET A 354 -5.39 24.30 -16.79
CA MET A 354 -4.96 23.08 -16.07
C MET A 354 -4.97 23.26 -14.55
N ILE A 355 -4.44 24.38 -14.05
CA ILE A 355 -4.37 24.65 -12.61
C ILE A 355 -5.77 24.87 -12.03
N ASP A 356 -6.64 25.57 -12.74
CA ASP A 356 -8.03 25.80 -12.34
C ASP A 356 -8.80 24.47 -12.26
N ASP A 357 -8.60 23.55 -13.21
CA ASP A 357 -9.18 22.21 -13.17
C ASP A 357 -8.74 21.41 -11.94
N VAL A 358 -7.43 21.43 -11.63
CA VAL A 358 -6.88 20.75 -10.45
C VAL A 358 -7.43 21.38 -9.17
N ASN A 359 -7.46 22.71 -9.09
CA ASN A 359 -7.95 23.44 -7.93
C ASN A 359 -9.43 23.15 -7.69
N ALA A 360 -10.27 23.18 -8.73
CA ALA A 360 -11.68 22.83 -8.62
C ALA A 360 -11.88 21.38 -8.14
N ALA A 361 -11.05 20.45 -8.62
CA ALA A 361 -11.08 19.07 -8.15
C ALA A 361 -10.64 18.93 -6.68
N TYR A 362 -9.63 19.69 -6.25
CA TYR A 362 -9.17 19.72 -4.86
C TYR A 362 -10.23 20.28 -3.92
N ILE A 363 -10.90 21.38 -4.28
CA ILE A 363 -12.00 21.94 -3.48
C ILE A 363 -13.13 20.92 -3.31
N ARG A 364 -13.53 20.23 -4.39
CA ARG A 364 -14.54 19.15 -4.30
C ARG A 364 -14.11 18.02 -3.37
N LYS A 365 -12.82 17.63 -3.40
CA LYS A 365 -12.25 16.64 -2.45
C LYS A 365 -12.37 17.14 -1.00
N CYS A 366 -12.00 18.40 -0.75
CA CYS A 366 -12.09 19.00 0.59
C CYS A 366 -13.53 19.11 1.09
N GLU A 367 -14.48 19.48 0.23
CA GLU A 367 -15.91 19.52 0.56
C GLU A 367 -16.44 18.12 0.90
N ALA A 368 -16.15 17.12 0.06
CA ALA A 368 -16.53 15.74 0.33
C ALA A 368 -15.95 15.21 1.65
N ASN A 369 -14.68 15.53 1.94
CA ASN A 369 -14.05 15.14 3.21
C ASN A 369 -14.71 15.78 4.43
N ARG A 370 -15.21 17.02 4.32
CA ARG A 370 -15.94 17.70 5.42
C ARG A 370 -17.34 17.13 5.61
N GLU A 371 -17.98 16.66 4.55
CA GLU A 371 -19.29 16.02 4.61
C GLU A 371 -19.23 14.61 5.20
N MET A 372 -18.07 13.94 5.09
CA MET A 372 -17.82 12.68 5.78
C MET A 372 -17.74 12.91 7.29
N GLN A 373 -18.78 12.52 8.03
CA GLN A 373 -18.70 12.38 9.49
C GLN A 373 -17.72 11.25 9.82
N THR A 374 -16.48 11.61 10.17
CA THR A 374 -15.44 10.63 10.51
C THR A 374 -14.95 10.83 11.93
N SER A 375 -14.73 9.72 12.64
CA SER A 375 -14.04 9.70 13.93
C SER A 375 -12.60 10.24 13.86
N ILE A 376 -12.05 10.40 12.65
CA ILE A 376 -10.72 10.96 12.40
C ILE A 376 -10.65 12.43 12.78
N TYR A 377 -11.70 13.21 12.52
CA TYR A 377 -11.75 14.62 12.95
C TYR A 377 -11.69 14.71 14.47
N ASP A 378 -12.55 13.95 15.16
CA ASP A 378 -12.59 13.92 16.63
C ASP A 378 -11.25 13.44 17.22
N GLY A 379 -10.61 12.45 16.59
CA GLY A 379 -9.28 11.98 16.98
C GLY A 379 -8.20 13.05 16.81
N SER A 380 -8.25 13.80 15.71
CA SER A 380 -7.31 14.90 15.43
C SER A 380 -7.50 16.07 16.40
N ASP A 381 -8.75 16.45 16.67
CA ASP A 381 -9.11 17.49 17.64
C ASP A 381 -8.65 17.11 19.06
N LYS A 382 -8.89 15.85 19.48
CA LYS A 382 -8.39 15.33 20.76
C LYS A 382 -6.86 15.34 20.84
N PHE A 383 -6.16 14.99 19.76
CA PHE A 383 -4.70 15.04 19.71
C PHE A 383 -4.19 16.46 19.91
N VAL A 384 -4.72 17.44 19.16
CA VAL A 384 -4.36 18.86 19.32
C VAL A 384 -4.70 19.36 20.74
N GLY A 385 -5.88 19.01 21.25
CA GLY A 385 -6.30 19.34 22.61
C GLY A 385 -5.36 18.77 23.67
N ARG A 386 -4.81 17.57 23.46
CA ARG A 386 -3.82 16.98 24.37
C ARG A 386 -2.52 17.78 24.39
N ILE A 387 -2.03 18.21 23.23
CA ILE A 387 -0.82 19.06 23.14
C ILE A 387 -1.02 20.35 23.93
N LEU A 388 -2.15 21.03 23.69
CA LEU A 388 -2.48 22.29 24.38
C LEU A 388 -2.68 22.09 25.88
N TRP A 389 -3.24 20.96 26.30
CA TRP A 389 -3.38 20.63 27.71
C TRP A 389 -2.03 20.50 28.43
N GLU A 390 -1.04 19.84 27.82
CA GLU A 390 0.30 19.75 28.40
C GLU A 390 0.91 21.14 28.55
N PHE A 391 0.83 21.98 27.52
CA PHE A 391 1.28 23.38 27.58
C PHE A 391 0.65 24.18 28.72
N LEU A 392 -0.67 24.07 28.92
CA LEU A 392 -1.40 24.79 29.97
C LEU A 392 -1.03 24.36 31.40
N ASN A 393 -0.53 23.13 31.56
CA ASN A 393 -0.26 22.53 32.88
C ASN A 393 1.23 22.46 33.23
N ILE A 394 2.10 23.07 32.41
CA ILE A 394 3.50 23.23 32.76
C ILE A 394 3.58 24.02 34.07
N LYS A 395 4.14 23.40 35.09
CA LYS A 395 4.50 24.08 36.33
C LYS A 395 5.87 24.72 36.12
N THR A 396 5.87 26.02 35.90
CA THR A 396 7.08 26.86 35.89
C THR A 396 7.70 27.02 37.26
#